data_AF-A0A9D1DCB9-F1
#
_entry.id   AF-A0A9D1DCB9-F1
#
_cell.length_a   1.000
_cell.length_b   1.000
_cell.length_c   1.000
_cell.angle_alpha   90.00
_cell.angle_beta   90.00
_cell.angle_gamma   90.00
#
_symmetry.space_group_name_H-M   'P 1'
#
loop_
_entity.id
_entity.type
_entity.pdbx_description
1 polymer ?
#
loop_
_entity_poly.entity_id
_entity_poly.type
_entity_poly.pdbx_seq_one_letter_code
_entity_poly.pdbx_strand_id
1 'polypeptide(L)' 'MADTLTAKELTMLSQALTTEGLICKKARMYSNTLTDPALADCMACIADEHEKRYTALLKQLN' A
#
# COMPACT_ATOMS: atom_id res chain seq x y z
N MET A 1 12.24 7.39 -18.32
CA MET A 1 11.66 8.59 -18.96
C MET A 1 10.65 9.11 -17.96
N ALA A 2 10.95 10.23 -17.30
CA ALA A 2 10.00 10.87 -16.41
C ALA A 2 8.98 11.57 -17.31
N ASP A 3 7.93 10.85 -17.67
CA ASP A 3 6.76 11.47 -18.27
C ASP A 3 6.28 12.53 -17.29
N THR A 4 6.19 13.79 -17.75
CA THR A 4 5.67 14.89 -16.95
C THR A 4 4.22 14.57 -16.60
N LEU A 5 4.01 14.00 -15.41
CA LEU A 5 2.69 13.71 -14.88
C LEU A 5 1.87 14.98 -14.88
N THR A 6 0.68 14.90 -15.45
CA THR A 6 -0.30 15.99 -15.33
C THR A 6 -0.73 16.12 -13.87
N ALA A 7 -1.21 17.30 -13.48
CA ALA A 7 -1.70 17.53 -12.11
C ALA A 7 -2.79 16.52 -11.68
N LYS A 8 -3.60 16.06 -12.64
CA LYS A 8 -4.62 15.03 -12.40
C LYS A 8 -4.00 13.67 -12.10
N GLU A 9 -3.02 13.25 -12.89
CA GLU A 9 -2.32 11.96 -12.68
C GLU A 9 -1.53 11.97 -11.38
N LEU A 10 -0.88 13.09 -11.04
CA LEU A 10 -0.20 13.25 -9.75
C LEU A 10 -1.19 13.15 -8.57
N THR A 11 -2.37 13.74 -8.71
CA THR A 11 -3.44 13.63 -7.70
C THR A 11 -3.91 12.18 -7.55
N MET A 12 -4.12 11.48 -8.66
CA MET A 12 -4.52 10.07 -8.65
C MET A 12 -3.45 9.18 -8.01
N LEU A 13 -2.16 9.38 -8.34
CA LEU A 13 -1.04 8.67 -7.72
C LEU A 13 -0.97 8.95 -6.22
N SER A 14 -1.17 10.19 -5.80
CA SER A 14 -1.18 10.57 -4.37
C SER A 14 -2.33 9.91 -3.61
N GLN A 15 -3.51 9.83 -4.22
CA GLN A 15 -4.66 9.11 -3.65
C GLN A 15 -4.40 7.59 -3.57
N ALA A 16 -3.80 7.01 -4.60
CA ALA A 16 -3.41 5.60 -4.62
C ALA A 16 -2.39 5.29 -3.52
N LEU A 17 -1.33 6.10 -3.40
CA LEU A 17 -0.34 5.98 -2.32
C LEU A 17 -0.98 6.07 -0.93
N THR A 18 -1.88 7.02 -0.73
CA THR A 18 -2.59 7.18 0.55
C THR A 18 -3.41 5.92 0.86
N THR A 19 -4.12 5.40 -0.13
CA THR A 19 -4.96 4.20 0.02
C THR A 19 -4.13 2.97 0.33
N GLU A 20 -3.07 2.71 -0.46
CA GLU A 20 -2.14 1.60 -0.25
C GLU A 20 -1.49 1.66 1.14
N GLY A 21 -1.06 2.85 1.58
CA GLY A 21 -0.48 3.06 2.90
C GLY A 21 -1.45 2.83 4.05
N LEU A 22 -2.71 3.26 3.92
CA LEU A 22 -3.74 3.03 4.94
C LEU A 22 -4.12 1.56 5.06
N ILE A 23 -4.30 0.86 3.92
CA ILE A 23 -4.63 -0.56 3.92
C ILE A 23 -3.47 -1.38 4.48
N CYS A 24 -2.24 -1.10 4.06
CA CYS A 24 -1.04 -1.76 4.60
C CYS A 24 -0.98 -1.66 6.14
N LYS A 25 -1.11 -0.45 6.69
CA LYS A 25 -1.11 -0.23 8.14
C LYS A 25 -2.22 -1.01 8.85
N LYS A 26 -3.43 -1.00 8.30
CA LYS A 26 -4.58 -1.69 8.88
C LYS A 26 -4.41 -3.21 8.84
N ALA A 27 -3.97 -3.75 7.71
CA ALA A 27 -3.69 -5.18 7.56
C ALA A 27 -2.56 -5.63 8.50
N ARG A 28 -1.48 -4.85 8.63
CA ARG A 28 -0.38 -5.11 9.56
C ARG A 28 -0.81 -5.05 11.02
N MET A 29 -1.73 -4.15 11.37
CA MET A 29 -2.33 -4.15 12.69
C MET A 29 -3.10 -5.45 12.93
N TYR A 30 -3.95 -5.86 11.99
CA TYR A 30 -4.73 -7.10 12.12
C TYR A 30 -3.86 -8.35 12.18
N SER A 31 -2.77 -8.43 11.42
CA SER A 31 -1.85 -9.56 11.52
C SER A 31 -1.24 -9.71 12.92
N ASN A 32 -1.15 -8.63 13.69
CA ASN A 32 -0.57 -8.64 15.03
C ASN A 32 -1.61 -8.79 16.15
N THR A 33 -2.87 -8.46 15.89
CA THR A 33 -3.93 -8.45 16.93
C THR A 33 -4.89 -9.63 16.84
N LEU A 34 -4.98 -10.30 15.69
CA LEU A 34 -5.86 -11.45 15.52
C LEU A 34 -5.31 -12.68 16.23
N THR A 35 -6.20 -13.41 16.89
CA THR A 35 -5.85 -14.63 17.63
C THR A 35 -5.87 -15.88 16.75
N ASP A 36 -6.58 -15.83 15.62
CA ASP A 36 -6.57 -16.89 14.62
C ASP A 36 -5.27 -16.80 13.79
N PRO A 37 -4.37 -17.81 13.86
CA PRO A 37 -3.09 -17.77 13.16
C PRO A 37 -3.24 -17.72 11.64
N ALA A 38 -4.21 -18.45 11.07
CA ALA A 38 -4.38 -18.49 9.62
C ALA A 38 -4.87 -17.16 9.08
N LEU A 39 -5.76 -16.49 9.83
CA LEU A 39 -6.23 -15.16 9.46
C LEU A 39 -5.17 -14.08 9.68
N ALA A 40 -4.37 -14.20 10.75
CA ALA A 40 -3.23 -13.32 11.00
C ALA A 40 -2.20 -13.38 9.88
N ASP A 41 -1.83 -14.60 9.44
CA ASP A 41 -0.90 -14.82 8.32
C ASP A 41 -1.47 -14.27 7.00
N CYS A 42 -2.77 -14.48 6.75
CA CYS A 42 -3.44 -13.90 5.58
C CYS A 42 -3.33 -12.36 5.57
N MET A 43 -3.57 -11.72 6.73
CA MET A 43 -3.43 -10.27 6.87
C MET A 43 -1.99 -9.79 6.71
N ALA A 44 -1.00 -10.58 7.15
CA ALA A 44 0.42 -10.29 6.93
C ALA A 44 0.77 -10.29 5.43
N CYS A 45 0.32 -11.31 4.69
CA CYS A 45 0.49 -11.39 3.24
C CYS A 45 -0.17 -10.20 2.52
N ILE A 46 -1.38 -9.82 2.93
CA ILE A 46 -2.08 -8.65 2.38
C ILE A 46 -1.26 -7.38 2.63
N ALA A 47 -0.76 -7.19 3.85
CA ALA A 47 0.06 -6.03 4.20
C ALA A 47 1.33 -5.96 3.33
N ASP A 48 2.02 -7.08 3.12
CA ASP A 48 3.23 -7.15 2.28
C ASP A 48 2.93 -6.78 0.82
N GLU A 49 1.80 -7.23 0.26
CA GLU A 49 1.42 -6.89 -1.11
C GLU A 49 1.04 -5.40 -1.27
N HIS A 50 0.39 -4.81 -0.27
CA HIS A 50 0.11 -3.36 -0.26
C HIS A 50 1.40 -2.54 -0.08
N GLU A 51 2.36 -3.04 0.71
CA GLU A 51 3.67 -2.40 0.86
C GLU A 51 4.46 -2.41 -0.46
N LYS A 52 4.52 -3.54 -1.16
CA LYS A 52 5.15 -3.64 -2.49
C LYS A 52 4.54 -2.65 -3.49
N ARG A 53 3.21 -2.57 -3.54
CA ARG A 53 2.48 -1.63 -4.41
C ARG A 53 2.76 -0.18 -4.03
N TYR A 54 2.72 0.15 -2.75
CA TYR A 54 3.08 1.48 -2.25
C TYR A 54 4.50 1.87 -2.68
N THR A 55 5.48 0.99 -2.47
CA THR A 55 6.88 1.23 -2.86
C THR A 55 7.02 1.40 -4.37
N ALA A 56 6.29 0.61 -5.18
CA ALA A 56 6.29 0.73 -6.63
C ALA A 56 5.72 2.09 -7.08
N LEU A 57 4.61 2.53 -6.50
CA LEU A 57 4.01 3.84 -6.77
C LEU A 57 4.94 4.98 -6.33
N LEU A 58 5.61 4.85 -5.17
CA LEU A 58 6.52 5.88 -4.66
C LEU A 58 7.74 6.04 -5.59
N LYS A 59 8.24 4.94 -6.15
CA LYS A 59 9.31 4.97 -7.17
C LYS A 59 8.92 5.68 -8.46
N GLN A 60 7.63 5.82 -8.76
CA GLN A 60 7.17 6.60 -9.93
C GLN A 60 7.18 8.11 -9.67
N LEU A 61 7.26 8.54 -8.40
CA LEU A 61 7.30 9.94 -8.00
C LEU A 61 8.73 10.47 -7.73
N ASN A 62 9.74 9.60 -7.69
CA ASN A 62 11.15 9.92 -7.46
C ASN A 62 11.96 9.76 -8.74
#